data_AF-A0A0B8Q8H5-F1
#
_entry.id   AF-A0A0B8Q8H5-F1
#
_cell.length_a   1.000
_cell.length_b   1.000
_cell.length_c   1.000
_cell.angle_alpha   90.00
_cell.angle_beta   90.00
_cell.angle_gamma   90.00
#
_symmetry.space_group_name_H-M   'P 1'
#
loop_
_entity.id
_entity.type
_entity.pdbx_description
1 polymer ?
#
loop_
_entity_poly.entity_id
_entity_poly.type
_entity_poly.pdbx_seq_one_letter_code
_entity_poly.pdbx_strand_id
1 'polypeptide(L)'
;MKLLSLKALSLSLFLSNSAFADTPNYSNFYVFGDSLSDNGNLKQVQNIFPYENSFTNGRVAVEYLADDIGYNPLLPSGYLVALAVEGIPIAGTNYAVGGARALDNPEATSQENAINLSTQINAFLKFEGSSFDLLLYILWAWAAMT
;
A
#
# COMPACT_ATOMS: atom_id res chain seq x y z
N MET A 1 -11.49 59.11 0.91
CA MET A 1 -11.24 57.68 0.60
C MET A 1 -11.08 57.57 -0.91
N LYS A 2 -9.90 57.18 -1.42
CA LYS A 2 -9.66 57.07 -2.87
C LYS A 2 -10.39 55.85 -3.40
N LEU A 3 -11.32 56.05 -4.33
CA LEU A 3 -12.01 54.99 -5.06
C LEU A 3 -10.98 54.20 -5.88
N LEU A 4 -10.77 52.94 -5.54
CA LEU A 4 -9.99 52.05 -6.40
C LEU A 4 -10.69 51.96 -7.76
N SER A 5 -9.93 52.15 -8.84
CA SER A 5 -10.42 52.07 -10.22
C SER A 5 -11.00 50.67 -10.49
N LEU A 6 -12.24 50.60 -10.97
CA LEU A 6 -12.93 49.36 -11.34
C LEU A 6 -12.09 48.47 -12.30
N LYS A 7 -11.20 49.09 -13.10
CA LYS A 7 -10.28 48.39 -14.01
C LYS A 7 -9.20 47.59 -13.29
N ALA A 8 -8.79 48.02 -12.09
CA ALA A 8 -7.82 47.29 -11.27
C ALA A 8 -8.45 46.03 -10.65
N LEU A 9 -9.76 46.08 -10.35
CA LEU A 9 -10.48 44.95 -9.78
C LEU A 9 -10.76 43.83 -10.81
N SER A 10 -10.99 44.19 -12.08
CA SER A 10 -11.16 43.18 -13.13
C SER A 10 -9.88 42.39 -13.42
N LEU A 11 -8.70 43.03 -13.30
CA LEU A 11 -7.43 42.38 -13.58
C LEU A 11 -7.05 41.34 -12.51
N SER A 12 -7.41 41.57 -11.24
CA SER A 12 -7.18 40.62 -10.15
C SER A 12 -8.00 39.34 -10.23
N LEU A 13 -9.16 39.35 -10.90
CA LEU A 13 -10.01 38.16 -11.09
C LEU A 13 -9.46 37.22 -12.19
N PHE A 14 -8.72 37.74 -13.16
CA PHE A 14 -8.05 36.93 -14.20
C PHE A 14 -6.72 36.31 -13.75
N LEU A 15 -6.15 36.77 -12.62
CA LEU A 15 -4.93 36.24 -12.00
C LEU A 15 -5.23 35.21 -10.90
N SER A 16 -6.47 34.70 -10.86
CA SER A 16 -6.84 33.56 -10.04
C SER A 16 -6.10 32.33 -10.58
N ASN A 17 -4.84 32.15 -10.15
CA ASN A 17 -4.08 30.95 -10.41
C ASN A 17 -4.90 29.76 -9.89
N SER A 18 -5.54 29.03 -10.80
CA SER A 18 -5.83 27.63 -10.57
C SER A 18 -4.48 26.96 -10.37
N ALA A 19 -4.07 26.81 -9.12
CA ALA A 19 -2.99 25.90 -8.78
C ALA A 19 -3.45 24.53 -9.27
N PHE A 20 -2.88 24.07 -10.38
CA PHE A 20 -2.96 22.67 -10.73
C PHE A 20 -2.23 21.94 -9.61
N ALA A 21 -2.98 21.25 -8.77
CA ALA A 21 -2.40 20.24 -7.91
C ALA A 21 -1.89 19.16 -8.87
N ASP A 22 -0.60 19.21 -9.17
CA ASP A 22 0.04 18.13 -9.92
C ASP A 22 -0.06 16.89 -9.04
N THR A 23 -0.77 15.87 -9.52
CA THR A 23 -0.79 14.60 -8.78
C THR A 23 0.60 14.02 -8.95
N PRO A 24 1.38 13.82 -7.88
CA PRO A 24 2.71 13.27 -8.01
C PRO A 24 2.61 11.94 -8.78
N ASN A 25 3.36 11.83 -9.89
CA ASN A 25 3.47 10.59 -10.62
C ASN A 25 4.39 9.66 -9.85
N TYR A 26 3.81 8.70 -9.13
CA TYR A 26 4.57 7.65 -8.47
C TYR A 26 4.98 6.62 -9.51
N SER A 27 6.29 6.34 -9.59
CA SER A 27 6.80 5.28 -10.46
C SER A 27 6.40 3.89 -9.94
N ASN A 28 6.21 3.78 -8.62
CA ASN A 28 5.88 2.54 -7.93
C ASN A 28 4.98 2.78 -6.71
N PHE A 29 4.14 1.81 -6.39
CA PHE A 29 3.27 1.81 -5.22
C PHE A 29 3.35 0.47 -4.50
N TYR A 30 3.83 0.50 -3.25
CA TYR A 30 4.02 -0.69 -2.44
C TYR A 30 3.21 -0.59 -1.14
N VAL A 31 2.55 -1.69 -0.80
CA VAL A 31 1.64 -1.75 0.35
C VAL A 31 2.13 -2.79 1.34
N PHE A 32 2.20 -2.42 2.62
CA PHE A 32 2.56 -3.29 3.73
C PHE A 32 1.49 -3.20 4.80
N GLY A 33 1.28 -4.29 5.55
CA GLY A 33 0.34 -4.26 6.66
C GLY A 33 -0.47 -5.52 6.84
N ASP A 34 -1.69 -5.34 7.32
CA ASP A 34 -2.58 -6.39 7.78
C ASP A 34 -3.82 -6.58 6.87
N SER A 35 -4.87 -7.15 7.45
CA SER A 35 -6.17 -7.42 6.80
C SER A 35 -6.82 -6.21 6.14
N LEU A 36 -6.55 -4.98 6.61
CA LEU A 36 -7.16 -3.78 6.01
C LEU A 36 -6.58 -3.44 4.64
N SER A 37 -5.42 -4.00 4.31
CA SER A 37 -4.70 -3.77 3.07
C SER A 37 -4.50 -5.05 2.25
N ASP A 38 -4.62 -6.24 2.85
CA ASP A 38 -4.47 -7.52 2.16
C ASP A 38 -5.57 -7.71 1.09
N ASN A 39 -5.15 -7.81 -0.17
CA ASN A 39 -6.02 -8.05 -1.30
C ASN A 39 -5.85 -9.45 -1.92
N GLY A 40 -5.21 -10.39 -1.22
CA GLY A 40 -5.12 -11.78 -1.68
C GLY A 40 -3.90 -12.57 -1.23
N ASN A 41 -2.95 -11.99 -0.50
CA ASN A 41 -1.75 -12.72 -0.09
C ASN A 41 -2.10 -13.88 0.85
N LEU A 42 -2.93 -13.61 1.87
CA LEU A 42 -3.33 -14.67 2.79
C LEU A 42 -4.20 -15.72 2.10
N LYS A 43 -5.03 -15.31 1.13
CA LYS A 43 -5.88 -16.21 0.36
C LYS A 43 -5.08 -17.28 -0.40
N GLN A 44 -3.87 -16.95 -0.85
CA GLN A 44 -3.02 -17.90 -1.58
C GLN A 44 -2.56 -19.09 -0.74
N VAL A 45 -2.52 -18.95 0.59
CA VAL A 45 -2.05 -20.00 1.50
C VAL A 45 -3.16 -20.57 2.40
N GLN A 46 -4.27 -19.86 2.55
CA GLN A 46 -5.44 -20.35 3.29
C GLN A 46 -6.74 -19.73 2.81
N ASN A 47 -7.87 -20.38 3.06
CA ASN A 47 -9.18 -19.78 2.78
C ASN A 47 -9.51 -18.70 3.79
N ILE A 48 -9.90 -17.54 3.30
CA ILE A 48 -10.53 -16.47 4.07
C ILE A 48 -12.04 -16.73 3.99
N PHE A 49 -12.75 -16.63 5.12
CA PHE A 49 -14.22 -16.75 5.17
C PHE A 49 -14.77 -15.57 5.97
N PRO A 50 -15.94 -15.01 5.60
CA PRO A 50 -16.85 -15.44 4.51
C PRO A 50 -16.50 -14.88 3.12
N TYR A 51 -15.36 -14.21 2.95
CA TYR A 51 -15.00 -13.46 1.74
C TYR A 51 -14.00 -14.20 0.85
N GLU A 52 -14.00 -13.92 -0.45
CA GLU A 52 -13.23 -14.73 -1.40
C GLU A 52 -11.72 -14.42 -1.38
N ASN A 53 -11.34 -13.14 -1.47
CA ASN A 53 -9.95 -12.72 -1.69
C ASN A 53 -9.35 -11.88 -0.56
N SER A 54 -10.18 -11.14 0.19
CA SER A 54 -9.74 -10.17 1.21
C SER A 54 -10.65 -10.23 2.45
N PHE A 55 -10.49 -9.29 3.38
CA PHE A 55 -11.29 -9.22 4.62
C PHE A 55 -12.54 -8.35 4.50
N THR A 56 -12.96 -8.05 3.28
CA THR A 56 -14.16 -7.26 2.98
C THR A 56 -14.96 -7.91 1.85
N ASN A 57 -16.20 -7.46 1.66
CA ASN A 57 -17.10 -7.92 0.58
C ASN A 57 -16.80 -7.26 -0.78
N GLY A 58 -15.60 -6.73 -0.96
CA GLY A 58 -15.20 -5.98 -2.14
C GLY A 58 -13.74 -5.57 -2.09
N ARG A 59 -13.43 -4.41 -2.66
CA ARG A 59 -12.07 -3.86 -2.69
C ARG A 59 -11.63 -3.33 -1.33
N VAL A 60 -10.36 -3.51 -1.00
CA VAL A 60 -9.73 -2.86 0.16
C VAL A 60 -9.36 -1.40 -0.15
N ALA A 61 -9.18 -0.57 0.89
CA ALA A 61 -8.96 0.87 0.72
C ALA A 61 -7.74 1.19 -0.17
N VAL A 62 -6.67 0.41 -0.06
CA VAL A 62 -5.44 0.59 -0.84
C VAL A 62 -5.62 0.33 -2.33
N GLU A 63 -6.62 -0.46 -2.73
CA GLU A 63 -6.93 -0.67 -4.15
C GLU A 63 -7.60 0.57 -4.75
N TYR A 64 -8.50 1.25 -4.02
CA TYR A 64 -9.07 2.52 -4.47
C TYR A 64 -7.99 3.59 -4.61
N LEU A 65 -7.09 3.68 -3.64
CA LEU A 65 -5.98 4.61 -3.72
C LEU A 65 -5.05 4.29 -4.89
N ALA A 66 -4.81 3.01 -5.17
CA ALA A 66 -4.05 2.59 -6.35
C ALA A 66 -4.69 3.08 -7.65
N ASP A 67 -6.01 2.98 -7.79
CA ASP A 67 -6.74 3.54 -8.95
C ASP A 67 -6.57 5.05 -9.04
N ASP A 68 -6.77 5.76 -7.92
CA ASP A 68 -6.73 7.23 -7.87
C ASP A 68 -5.35 7.80 -8.25
N ILE A 69 -4.28 7.03 -8.03
CA ILE A 69 -2.90 7.41 -8.40
C ILE A 69 -2.42 6.76 -9.72
N GLY A 70 -3.29 6.03 -10.43
CA GLY A 70 -2.95 5.41 -11.72
C GLY A 70 -2.16 4.10 -11.64
N TYR A 71 -2.12 3.44 -10.48
CA TYR A 71 -1.43 2.17 -10.22
C TYR A 71 -2.39 0.96 -10.18
N ASN A 72 -3.25 0.81 -11.19
CA ASN A 72 -4.22 -0.28 -11.29
C ASN A 72 -3.79 -1.30 -12.38
N PRO A 73 -3.80 -2.62 -12.12
CA PRO A 73 -4.19 -3.28 -10.87
C PRO A 73 -3.08 -3.37 -9.82
N LEU A 74 -3.47 -3.17 -8.55
CA LEU A 74 -2.67 -3.54 -7.38
C LEU A 74 -2.77 -5.06 -7.18
N LEU A 75 -1.67 -5.79 -7.36
CA LEU A 75 -1.65 -7.25 -7.23
C LEU A 75 -1.02 -7.69 -5.90
N PRO A 76 -1.50 -8.79 -5.28
CA PRO A 76 -0.83 -9.41 -4.15
C PRO A 76 0.57 -9.88 -4.58
N SER A 77 1.57 -9.63 -3.74
CA SER A 77 2.97 -9.93 -4.05
C SER A 77 3.22 -11.43 -4.17
N GLY A 78 2.48 -12.22 -3.39
CA GLY A 78 2.63 -13.67 -3.32
C GLY A 78 3.88 -14.13 -2.61
N TYR A 79 4.48 -13.25 -1.81
CA TYR A 79 5.72 -13.55 -1.10
C TYR A 79 5.59 -14.76 -0.16
N LEU A 80 4.42 -15.01 0.43
CA LEU A 80 4.20 -16.18 1.29
C LEU A 80 4.39 -17.50 0.54
N VAL A 81 3.94 -17.57 -0.71
CA VAL A 81 4.17 -18.73 -1.58
C VAL A 81 5.65 -18.85 -1.92
N ALA A 82 6.31 -17.72 -2.23
CA ALA A 82 7.74 -17.68 -2.52
C ALA A 82 8.64 -18.03 -1.32
N LEU A 83 8.16 -17.85 -0.09
CA LEU A 83 8.83 -18.33 1.12
C LEU A 83 8.69 -19.85 1.29
N ALA A 84 7.56 -20.42 0.87
CA ALA A 84 7.27 -21.85 1.02
C ALA A 84 7.84 -22.70 -0.13
N VAL A 85 7.98 -22.14 -1.33
CA VAL A 85 8.38 -22.85 -2.55
C VAL A 85 9.52 -22.12 -3.24
N GLU A 86 10.69 -22.76 -3.28
CA GLU A 86 11.87 -22.22 -3.94
C GLU A 86 11.63 -22.00 -5.44
N GLY A 87 12.12 -20.87 -5.96
CA GLY A 87 12.02 -20.52 -7.38
C GLY A 87 10.71 -19.87 -7.82
N ILE A 88 9.74 -19.68 -6.92
CA ILE A 88 8.54 -18.89 -7.21
C ILE A 88 8.87 -17.39 -7.14
N PRO A 89 8.63 -16.61 -8.21
CA PRO A 89 8.87 -15.18 -8.21
C PRO A 89 7.79 -14.43 -7.41
N ILE A 90 8.19 -13.32 -6.78
CA ILE A 90 7.28 -12.28 -6.30
C ILE A 90 6.97 -11.36 -7.48
N ALA A 91 5.68 -11.07 -7.74
CA ALA A 91 5.26 -10.35 -8.93
C ALA A 91 4.32 -9.15 -8.67
N GLY A 92 3.69 -9.09 -7.50
CA GLY A 92 2.84 -7.97 -7.09
C GLY A 92 3.51 -7.07 -6.07
N THR A 93 2.93 -5.88 -5.84
CA THR A 93 3.50 -4.86 -4.95
C THR A 93 2.73 -4.68 -3.64
N ASN A 94 1.65 -5.43 -3.44
CA ASN A 94 0.98 -5.51 -2.14
C ASN A 94 1.54 -6.67 -1.31
N TYR A 95 2.25 -6.37 -0.24
CA TYR A 95 2.83 -7.33 0.71
C TYR A 95 1.98 -7.51 1.98
N ALA A 96 0.86 -6.79 2.12
CA ALA A 96 0.03 -6.90 3.30
C ALA A 96 -0.61 -8.28 3.45
N VAL A 97 -0.68 -8.79 4.67
CA VAL A 97 -1.23 -10.12 5.00
C VAL A 97 -2.16 -10.02 6.20
N GLY A 98 -3.37 -10.55 6.08
CA GLY A 98 -4.30 -10.63 7.21
C GLY A 98 -3.69 -11.26 8.47
N GLY A 99 -3.81 -10.57 9.59
CA GLY A 99 -3.27 -11.00 10.88
C GLY A 99 -1.82 -10.59 11.15
N ALA A 100 -1.17 -9.92 10.21
CA ALA A 100 0.19 -9.40 10.40
C ALA A 100 0.29 -8.45 11.60
N ARG A 101 1.39 -8.57 12.33
CA ARG A 101 1.77 -7.67 13.42
C ARG A 101 2.90 -6.75 12.99
N ALA A 102 3.00 -5.61 13.66
CA ALA A 102 4.12 -4.68 13.48
C ALA A 102 5.46 -5.25 13.96
N LEU A 103 5.43 -6.08 15.01
CA LEU A 103 6.60 -6.70 15.62
C LEU A 103 6.49 -8.22 15.59
N ASP A 104 7.63 -8.87 15.43
CA ASP A 104 7.75 -10.31 15.63
C ASP A 104 7.56 -10.68 17.09
N ASN A 105 6.91 -11.83 17.32
CA ASN A 105 6.94 -12.45 18.62
C ASN A 105 8.28 -13.19 18.76
N PRO A 106 9.17 -12.79 19.69
CA PRO A 106 10.48 -13.42 19.85
C PRO A 106 10.39 -14.88 20.29
N GLU A 107 9.26 -15.31 20.86
CA GLU A 107 9.01 -16.68 21.28
C GLU A 107 8.33 -17.53 20.20
N ALA A 108 7.88 -16.93 19.10
CA ALA A 108 7.22 -17.62 18.01
C ALA A 108 8.22 -18.16 16.98
N THR A 109 7.80 -19.20 16.25
CA THR A 109 8.55 -19.76 15.14
C THR A 109 8.66 -18.78 13.97
N SER A 110 9.65 -18.99 13.08
CA SER A 110 9.76 -18.21 11.85
C SER A 110 8.51 -18.30 10.97
N GLN A 111 7.78 -19.42 11.03
CA GLN A 111 6.54 -19.61 10.29
C GLN A 111 5.42 -18.74 10.86
N GLU A 112 5.31 -18.65 12.17
CA GLU A 112 4.32 -17.79 12.84
C GLU A 112 4.62 -16.30 12.62
N ASN A 113 5.89 -15.92 12.54
CA ASN A 113 6.32 -14.57 12.22
C ASN A 113 6.37 -14.26 10.70
N ALA A 114 6.08 -15.24 9.84
CA ALA A 114 6.23 -15.09 8.38
C ALA A 114 5.31 -14.02 7.77
N ILE A 115 4.22 -13.70 8.44
CA ILE A 115 3.23 -12.70 7.98
C ILE A 115 3.53 -11.28 8.48
N ASN A 116 4.40 -11.13 9.48
CA ASN A 116 4.61 -9.85 10.14
C ASN A 116 5.39 -8.87 9.27
N LEU A 117 5.31 -7.59 9.64
CA LEU A 117 5.85 -6.46 8.90
C LEU A 117 7.35 -6.61 8.59
N SER A 118 8.14 -7.13 9.53
CA SER A 118 9.57 -7.42 9.33
C SER A 118 9.78 -8.35 8.13
N THR A 119 9.03 -9.45 8.05
CA THR A 119 9.12 -10.42 6.96
C THR A 119 8.61 -9.83 5.65
N GLN A 120 7.53 -9.04 5.66
CA GLN A 120 7.04 -8.36 4.47
C GLN A 120 8.09 -7.40 3.88
N ILE A 121 8.74 -6.61 4.74
CA ILE A 121 9.82 -5.69 4.33
C ILE A 121 11.04 -6.46 3.85
N ASN A 122 11.43 -7.54 4.53
CA ASN A 122 12.57 -8.37 4.10
C ASN A 122 12.31 -9.03 2.74
N ALA A 123 11.08 -9.48 2.48
CA ALA A 123 10.68 -9.98 1.17
C ALA A 123 10.80 -8.88 0.13
N PHE A 124 10.25 -7.70 0.37
CA PHE A 124 10.39 -6.56 -0.53
C PHE A 124 11.86 -6.21 -0.83
N LEU A 125 12.69 -6.05 0.19
CA LEU A 125 14.11 -5.69 0.02
C LEU A 125 14.91 -6.75 -0.73
N LYS A 126 14.55 -8.03 -0.57
CA LYS A 126 15.19 -9.14 -1.29
C LYS A 126 14.91 -9.09 -2.80
N PHE A 127 13.72 -8.65 -3.20
CA PHE A 127 13.27 -8.72 -4.59
C PHE A 127 13.41 -7.38 -5.35
N GLU A 128 13.11 -6.24 -4.71
CA GLU A 128 13.14 -4.92 -5.35
C GLU A 128 14.48 -4.17 -5.15
N GLY A 129 15.31 -4.59 -4.20
CA GLY A 129 16.58 -3.92 -3.88
C GLY A 129 16.41 -2.66 -3.01
N SER A 130 17.45 -1.82 -2.92
CA SER A 130 17.53 -0.68 -1.97
C SER A 130 17.34 0.71 -2.59
N SER A 131 17.02 0.82 -3.88
CA SER A 131 17.00 2.11 -4.60
C SER A 131 15.57 2.54 -4.93
N PHE A 132 15.13 3.66 -4.38
CA PHE A 132 13.74 4.13 -4.48
C PHE A 132 13.69 5.60 -4.89
N ASP A 133 13.29 5.89 -6.13
CA ASP A 133 12.84 7.22 -6.54
C ASP A 133 11.31 7.30 -6.38
N LEU A 134 10.85 8.20 -5.51
CA LEU A 134 9.45 8.49 -5.14
C LEU A 134 8.56 7.27 -4.90
N LEU A 135 8.59 6.77 -3.66
CA LEU A 135 7.69 5.72 -3.17
C LEU A 135 6.62 6.29 -2.23
N LEU A 136 5.37 5.86 -2.43
CA LEU A 136 4.34 5.94 -1.40
C LEU A 136 4.27 4.58 -0.68
N TYR A 137 4.54 4.61 0.63
CA TYR A 137 4.37 3.46 1.52
C TYR A 137 3.08 3.63 2.30
N ILE A 138 2.23 2.62 2.28
CA ILE A 138 1.11 2.51 3.22
C ILE A 138 1.46 1.43 4.21
N LEU A 139 1.39 1.78 5.48
CA LEU A 139 1.73 0.90 6.58
C LEU A 139 0.57 0.91 7.56
N TRP A 140 -0.19 -0.18 7.56
CA TRP A 140 -1.30 -0.40 8.49
C TRP A 140 -1.03 -1.71 9.21
N ALA A 141 -0.44 -1.61 10.40
CA ALA A 141 -0.11 -2.76 11.21
C ALA A 141 -0.48 -2.47 12.67
N TRP A 142 -1.32 -3.32 13.25
CA TRP A 142 -1.59 -3.29 14.68
C TRP A 142 -0.44 -3.97 15.46
N ALA A 143 0.08 -3.30 16.49
CA ALA A 143 0.77 -3.92 17.62
C ALA A 143 -0.24 -4.45 18.68
N ALA A 144 -0.61 -5.73 18.63
CA ALA A 144 -1.30 -6.35 19.76
C ALA A 144 -0.24 -6.70 20.82
N MET A 145 -0.20 -5.94 21.92
CA MET A 145 0.53 -6.31 23.12
C MET A 145 -0.25 -7.41 23.85
N THR A 146 0.33 -8.60 23.98
CA THR A 146 -0.02 -9.59 25.01
C THR A 146 1.25 -10.31 25.41
#